data_AF-A0A3C0TRS0-F1
#
_entry.id   AF-A0A3C0TRS0-F1
#
_cell.length_a   1.000
_cell.length_b   1.000
_cell.length_c   1.000
_cell.angle_alpha   90.00
_cell.angle_beta   90.00
_cell.angle_gamma   90.00
#
_symmetry.space_group_name_H-M   'P 1'
#
loop_
_entity.id
_entity.type
_entity.pdbx_description
1 polymer ?
#
loop_
_entity_poly.entity_id
_entity_poly.type
_entity_poly.pdbx_seq_one_letter_code
_entity_poly.pdbx_strand_id
1 'polypeptide(L)'
;MADRRKAGEGMRDLSIYLTDGAGKLGALLVNALLPPRCLASGEIVTQQGLLGAAAWSRIHFITSPFCERCGVPFSFDTGDGGDILCGACIAKPPLFDRARAVFH
;
A
#
# COMPACT_ATOMS: atom_id res chain seq x y z
N MET A 1 6.72 -7.19 -57.74
CA MET A 1 5.61 -6.79 -56.84
C MET A 1 6.19 -6.60 -55.45
N ALA A 2 6.58 -5.38 -55.11
CA ALA A 2 7.19 -5.03 -53.83
C ALA A 2 6.10 -4.45 -52.89
N ASP A 3 6.03 -5.01 -51.69
CA ASP A 3 5.04 -4.75 -50.64
C ASP A 3 5.20 -3.33 -50.05
N ARG A 4 4.25 -2.44 -50.33
CA ARG A 4 4.16 -1.07 -49.80
C ARG A 4 3.55 -1.04 -48.38
N ARG A 5 4.10 -1.78 -47.41
CA ARG A 5 3.61 -1.80 -46.02
C ARG A 5 4.70 -1.63 -44.96
N LYS A 6 5.55 -0.60 -45.09
CA LYS A 6 6.49 -0.17 -44.04
C LYS A 6 6.53 1.36 -43.87
N ALA A 7 5.39 1.98 -43.54
CA ALA A 7 5.36 3.45 -43.35
C ALA A 7 4.45 3.93 -42.21
N GLY A 8 4.10 3.10 -41.21
CA GLY A 8 3.00 3.44 -40.28
C GLY A 8 3.21 3.27 -38.77
N GLU A 9 4.37 2.82 -38.28
CA GLU A 9 4.53 2.38 -36.88
C GLU A 9 5.59 3.15 -36.07
N GLY A 10 6.04 4.31 -36.53
CA GLY A 10 7.12 5.07 -35.89
C GLY A 10 6.70 6.30 -35.06
N MET A 11 5.43 6.70 -35.05
CA MET A 11 5.07 8.10 -34.73
C MET A 11 4.04 8.30 -33.59
N ARG A 12 3.70 7.26 -32.79
CA ARG A 12 2.62 7.36 -31.78
C ARG A 12 3.05 7.21 -30.31
N ASP A 13 4.34 7.16 -29.99
CA ASP A 13 4.84 6.91 -28.61
C ASP A 13 5.65 8.06 -27.98
N LEU A 14 5.67 9.25 -28.57
CA LEU A 14 6.43 10.40 -28.01
C LEU A 14 5.68 11.18 -26.91
N SER A 15 4.37 10.97 -26.75
CA SER A 15 3.57 11.71 -25.75
C SER A 15 3.78 11.22 -24.32
N ILE A 16 4.16 9.95 -24.11
CA ILE A 16 4.35 9.36 -22.77
C ILE A 16 5.64 9.91 -22.12
N TYR A 17 6.66 10.21 -22.93
CA TYR A 17 7.94 10.73 -22.44
C TYR A 17 7.90 12.22 -22.09
N LEU A 18 7.10 13.04 -22.79
CA LEU A 18 7.02 14.49 -22.54
C LEU A 18 6.26 14.85 -21.25
N THR A 19 5.29 14.02 -20.83
CA THR A 19 4.53 14.20 -19.58
C THR A 19 5.30 13.80 -18.32
N ASP A 20 6.40 13.06 -18.45
CA ASP A 20 7.19 12.54 -17.32
C ASP A 20 7.97 13.66 -16.59
N GLY A 21 8.46 14.66 -17.34
CA GLY A 21 9.21 15.79 -16.76
C GLY A 21 8.34 16.71 -15.88
N ALA A 22 7.12 17.02 -16.32
CA ALA A 22 6.19 17.86 -15.57
C ALA A 22 5.73 17.17 -14.26
N GLY A 23 5.45 15.86 -14.32
CA GLY A 23 5.11 15.08 -13.13
C GLY A 23 6.26 15.02 -12.12
N LYS A 24 7.50 14.84 -12.59
CA LYS A 24 8.70 14.80 -11.74
C LYS A 24 8.97 16.14 -11.06
N LEU A 25 8.86 17.26 -11.78
CA LEU A 25 9.01 18.60 -11.19
C LEU A 25 7.92 18.88 -10.14
N GLY A 26 6.67 18.50 -10.43
CA GLY A 26 5.57 18.61 -9.47
C GLY A 26 5.84 17.80 -8.19
N ALA A 27 6.27 16.55 -8.33
CA ALA A 27 6.61 15.69 -7.19
C ALA A 27 7.78 16.26 -6.38
N LEU A 28 8.80 16.84 -7.02
CA LEU A 28 9.93 17.49 -6.33
C LEU A 28 9.47 18.71 -5.51
N LEU A 29 8.64 19.57 -6.09
CA LEU A 29 8.10 20.73 -5.38
C LEU A 29 7.24 20.32 -4.19
N VAL A 30 6.37 19.31 -4.38
CA VAL A 30 5.56 18.76 -3.28
C VAL A 30 6.45 18.19 -2.20
N ASN A 31 7.46 17.40 -2.52
CA ASN A 31 8.37 16.82 -1.53
C ASN A 31 9.27 17.88 -0.85
N ALA A 32 9.52 19.04 -1.48
CA ALA A 32 10.24 20.14 -0.84
C ALA A 32 9.38 20.86 0.22
N LEU A 33 8.09 21.06 -0.07
CA LEU A 33 7.15 21.75 0.84
C LEU A 33 6.53 20.80 1.88
N LEU A 34 6.22 19.57 1.46
CA LEU A 34 5.64 18.48 2.24
C LEU A 34 6.54 17.26 2.10
N PRO A 35 7.66 17.22 2.84
CA PRO A 35 8.59 16.09 2.76
C PRO A 35 7.86 14.79 3.11
N PRO A 36 8.23 13.66 2.47
CA PRO A 36 7.67 12.37 2.81
C PRO A 36 7.89 12.04 4.29
N ARG A 37 6.83 11.57 4.96
CA ARG A 37 6.85 11.29 6.40
C ARG A 37 6.40 9.86 6.67
N CYS A 38 6.95 9.27 7.71
CA CYS A 38 6.50 8.00 8.25
C CYS A 38 5.04 8.10 8.72
N LEU A 39 4.18 7.18 8.28
CA LEU A 39 2.76 7.18 8.67
C LEU A 39 2.52 6.91 10.15
N ALA A 40 3.46 6.24 10.84
CA ALA A 40 3.32 5.88 12.25
C ALA A 40 3.97 6.89 13.20
N SER A 41 5.13 7.46 12.85
CA SER A 41 5.91 8.37 13.73
C SER A 41 5.91 9.83 13.26
N GLY A 42 5.63 10.08 11.99
CA GLY A 42 5.79 11.39 11.37
C GLY A 42 7.23 11.80 11.09
N GLU A 43 8.25 11.00 11.38
CA GLU A 43 9.62 11.37 11.02
C GLU A 43 9.79 11.51 9.49
N ILE A 44 10.68 12.39 9.04
CA ILE A 44 10.97 12.54 7.61
C ILE A 44 11.68 11.27 7.13
N VAL A 45 11.17 10.69 6.05
CA VAL A 45 11.72 9.52 5.39
C VAL A 45 12.20 9.88 3.99
N THR A 46 12.85 8.97 3.28
CA THR A 46 13.42 9.25 1.96
C THR A 46 12.39 9.17 0.83
N GLN A 47 11.27 8.48 1.06
CA GLN A 47 10.24 8.20 0.04
C GLN A 47 8.86 8.09 0.71
N GLN A 48 7.80 8.42 -0.03
CA GLN A 48 6.45 8.17 0.44
C GLN A 48 6.20 6.67 0.63
N GLY A 49 5.45 6.31 1.68
CA GLY A 49 5.12 4.92 2.01
C GLY A 49 6.17 4.19 2.84
N LEU A 50 7.31 4.82 3.17
CA LEU A 50 8.29 4.23 4.07
C LEU A 50 7.93 4.46 5.53
N LEU A 51 8.33 3.50 6.37
CA LEU A 51 8.36 3.64 7.81
C LEU A 51 9.79 3.96 8.24
N GLY A 52 9.95 4.88 9.19
CA GLY A 52 11.25 5.12 9.77
C GLY A 52 11.68 3.99 10.70
N ALA A 53 12.97 3.96 11.04
CA ALA A 53 13.59 2.80 11.67
C ALA A 53 12.95 2.40 13.01
N ALA A 54 12.57 3.38 13.84
CA ALA A 54 11.92 3.14 15.12
C ALA A 54 10.47 2.64 14.98
N ALA A 55 9.74 3.09 13.96
CA ALA A 55 8.41 2.56 13.67
C ALA A 55 8.52 1.12 13.14
N TRP A 56 9.48 0.89 12.23
CA TRP A 56 9.75 -0.41 11.66
C TRP A 56 10.10 -1.47 12.71
N SER A 57 10.97 -1.14 13.67
CA SER A 57 11.41 -2.08 14.71
C SER A 57 10.31 -2.48 15.70
N ARG A 58 9.20 -1.72 15.76
CA ARG A 58 8.06 -1.98 16.65
C ARG A 58 6.88 -2.66 15.95
N ILE A 59 7.04 -3.03 14.68
CA ILE A 59 5.99 -3.73 13.94
C ILE A 59 5.77 -5.11 14.55
N HIS A 60 4.53 -5.39 14.91
CA HIS A 60 4.05 -6.74 15.15
C HIS A 60 3.29 -7.21 13.91
N PHE A 61 3.90 -8.15 13.18
CA PHE A 61 3.26 -8.73 12.00
C PHE A 61 2.03 -9.55 12.41
N ILE A 62 0.94 -9.37 11.67
CA ILE A 62 -0.31 -10.09 11.90
C ILE A 62 -0.14 -11.51 11.34
N THR A 63 0.06 -12.48 12.22
CA THR A 63 0.18 -13.90 11.88
C THR A 63 -1.00 -14.69 12.41
N SER A 64 -1.35 -15.79 11.76
CA SER A 64 -2.37 -16.71 12.25
C SER A 64 -2.02 -17.21 13.67
N PRO A 65 -3.00 -17.41 14.56
CA PRO A 65 -4.44 -17.21 14.36
C PRO A 65 -4.90 -15.76 14.60
N PHE A 66 -5.80 -15.25 13.75
CA PHE A 66 -6.39 -13.91 13.86
C PHE A 66 -7.87 -13.92 13.45
N CYS A 67 -8.60 -12.86 13.78
CA CYS A 67 -9.95 -12.64 13.27
C CYS A 67 -9.91 -12.39 11.75
N GLU A 68 -10.71 -13.11 10.98
CA GLU A 68 -10.76 -12.95 9.53
C GLU A 68 -11.29 -11.60 9.06
N ARG A 69 -12.11 -10.95 9.90
CA ARG A 69 -12.76 -9.68 9.55
C ARG A 69 -11.92 -8.48 9.94
N CYS A 70 -11.52 -8.34 11.20
CA CYS A 70 -10.78 -7.17 11.69
C CYS A 70 -9.27 -7.39 11.83
N GLY A 71 -8.76 -8.60 11.63
CA GLY A 71 -7.33 -8.91 11.68
C GLY A 71 -6.71 -8.92 13.08
N VAL A 72 -7.50 -8.77 14.16
CA VAL A 72 -6.97 -8.83 15.54
C VAL A 72 -6.40 -10.24 15.81
N PRO A 73 -5.15 -10.36 16.30
CA PRO A 73 -4.56 -11.65 16.62
C PRO A 73 -5.24 -12.27 17.84
N PHE A 74 -5.39 -13.60 17.84
CA PHE A 74 -5.86 -14.35 19.00
C PHE A 74 -4.68 -14.68 19.94
N SER A 75 -4.94 -14.66 21.25
CA SER A 75 -3.92 -14.96 22.27
C SER A 75 -3.76 -16.45 22.56
N PHE A 76 -4.58 -17.29 21.94
CA PHE A 76 -4.60 -18.74 22.10
C PHE A 76 -4.81 -19.39 20.74
N ASP A 77 -4.37 -20.66 20.63
CA ASP A 77 -4.66 -21.46 19.45
C ASP A 77 -6.16 -21.71 19.36
N THR A 78 -6.76 -21.29 18.25
CA THR A 78 -8.20 -21.45 18.01
C THR A 78 -8.53 -22.81 17.37
N GLY A 79 -7.54 -23.66 17.12
CA GLY A 79 -7.71 -24.90 16.36
C GLY A 79 -7.82 -24.65 14.86
N ASP A 80 -8.07 -25.72 14.12
CA ASP A 80 -7.93 -25.86 12.67
C ASP A 80 -8.43 -24.65 11.85
N GLY A 81 -7.56 -24.18 10.95
CA GLY A 81 -7.65 -22.92 10.21
C GLY A 81 -8.91 -22.75 9.36
N GLY A 82 -9.95 -22.19 9.96
CA GLY A 82 -11.18 -21.73 9.32
C GLY A 82 -11.37 -20.22 9.39
N ASP A 83 -12.47 -19.73 8.82
CA ASP A 83 -12.84 -18.31 8.85
C ASP A 83 -13.32 -17.87 10.24
N ILE A 84 -12.40 -17.70 11.19
CA ILE A 84 -12.71 -17.46 12.60
C ILE A 84 -12.93 -15.96 12.84
N LEU A 85 -14.05 -15.63 13.50
CA LEU A 85 -14.41 -14.27 13.87
C LEU A 85 -14.26 -14.04 15.36
N CYS A 86 -13.74 -12.88 15.76
CA CYS A 86 -13.71 -12.49 17.17
C CYS A 86 -15.11 -12.10 17.67
N GLY A 87 -15.34 -12.20 18.98
CA GLY A 87 -16.63 -11.86 19.59
C GLY A 87 -17.09 -10.44 19.30
N ALA A 88 -16.18 -9.48 19.16
CA ALA A 88 -16.51 -8.09 18.82
C ALA A 88 -17.11 -7.98 17.40
N CYS A 89 -16.53 -8.67 16.41
CA CYS A 89 -17.03 -8.70 15.04
C CYS A 89 -18.35 -9.47 14.91
N ILE A 90 -18.59 -10.47 15.76
CA ILE A 90 -19.86 -11.21 15.81
C ILE A 90 -20.96 -10.33 16.43
N ALA A 91 -20.68 -9.71 17.58
CA ALA A 91 -21.65 -8.92 18.33
C ALA A 91 -22.05 -7.64 17.60
N LYS A 92 -21.09 -6.98 16.94
CA LYS A 92 -21.32 -5.78 16.15
C LYS A 92 -20.54 -5.86 14.84
N PRO A 93 -21.13 -6.47 13.79
CA PRO A 93 -20.52 -6.55 12.47
C PRO A 93 -20.08 -5.17 11.94
N PRO A 94 -18.78 -4.97 11.64
CA PRO A 94 -18.33 -3.74 10.99
C PRO A 94 -18.78 -3.69 9.52
N LEU A 95 -18.80 -2.49 8.94
CA LEU A 95 -19.22 -2.25 7.54
C LEU A 95 -18.24 -2.77 6.48
N PHE A 96 -17.12 -3.34 6.89
CA PHE A 96 -16.13 -3.94 6.00
C PHE A 96 -16.12 -5.47 6.13
N ASP A 97 -15.72 -6.13 5.06
CA ASP A 97 -15.58 -7.60 5.04
C ASP A 97 -14.23 -8.05 5.57
N ARG A 98 -13.16 -7.27 5.31
CA ARG A 98 -11.81 -7.56 5.79
C ARG A 98 -10.99 -6.27 5.96
N ALA A 99 -10.37 -6.10 7.11
CA ALA A 99 -9.42 -5.03 7.41
C ALA A 99 -8.23 -5.58 8.18
N ARG A 100 -7.01 -5.29 7.72
CA ARG A 100 -5.76 -5.69 8.38
C ARG A 100 -4.78 -4.53 8.31
N ALA A 101 -4.40 -4.01 9.47
CA ALA A 101 -3.42 -2.93 9.57
C ALA A 101 -2.52 -3.18 10.78
N VAL A 102 -1.21 -3.07 10.58
CA VAL A 102 -0.21 -3.18 11.64
C VAL A 102 -0.26 -1.97 12.59
N PHE A 103 -0.68 -0.82 12.08
CA PHE A 103 -0.83 0.42 12.83
C PHE A 103 -2.30 0.85 12.78
N HIS A 104 -2.88 1.14 13.94
CA HIS A 104 -4.24 1.66 14.13
C HIS A 104 -4.21 2.83 15.11
#